data_AF-A0A950U3G9-F1
#
_entry.id   AF-A0A950U3G9-F1
#
_cell.length_a   1.000
_cell.length_b   1.000
_cell.length_c   1.000
_cell.angle_alpha   90.00
_cell.angle_beta   90.00
_cell.angle_gamma   90.00
#
_symmetry.space_group_name_H-M   'P 1'
#
loop_
_entity.id
_entity.type
_entity.pdbx_description
1 polymer ?
#
loop_
_entity_poly.entity_id
_entity_poly.type
_entity_poly.pdbx_seq_one_letter_code
_entity_poly.pdbx_strand_id
1 'polypeptide(L)'
;MTAVPAKRSSTAARHARVGPAAARPVGVIVATVVAAAMFLSACGGDGGGSSRAGYVNRVNQMCRQSAAMRRTLVPSSSATPQELVDALKQAVAVDQQLQQRITGLSPPPGDAPTIRQLLSLMEQSDQVTLQLADAIQRQNISTMNALYPKLTDLGNQTQELANRYGLSGCTQKV
;
A
#
# COMPACT_ATOMS: atom_id res chain seq x y z
N MET A 1 -23.41 -38.21 12.24
CA MET A 1 -22.07 -38.81 12.40
C MET A 1 -21.51 -39.07 11.01
N THR A 2 -20.69 -38.17 10.49
CA THR A 2 -20.10 -38.28 9.15
C THR A 2 -18.59 -38.10 9.26
N ALA A 3 -17.85 -39.07 8.74
CA ALA A 3 -16.42 -39.25 8.91
C ALA A 3 -15.61 -38.21 8.11
N VAL A 4 -14.53 -37.71 8.71
CA VAL A 4 -13.57 -36.77 8.13
C VAL A 4 -12.40 -37.56 7.51
N PRO A 5 -12.05 -37.37 6.23
CA PRO A 5 -10.88 -38.04 5.64
C PRO A 5 -9.57 -37.34 6.02
N ALA A 6 -8.63 -38.12 6.55
CA ALA A 6 -7.26 -37.71 6.86
C ALA A 6 -6.43 -37.53 5.58
N LYS A 7 -5.88 -36.32 5.37
CA LYS A 7 -4.98 -36.02 4.25
C LYS A 7 -3.54 -36.31 4.66
N ARG A 8 -2.91 -37.23 3.94
CA ARG A 8 -1.55 -37.73 4.15
C ARG A 8 -0.49 -36.65 3.89
N SER A 9 0.50 -36.61 4.78
CA SER A 9 1.72 -35.83 4.69
C SER A 9 2.64 -36.38 3.59
N SER A 10 3.02 -35.55 2.62
CA SER A 10 4.13 -35.84 1.70
C SER A 10 5.40 -35.18 2.21
N THR A 11 6.28 -36.02 2.75
CA THR A 11 7.66 -35.72 3.10
C THR A 11 8.55 -36.08 1.90
N ALA A 12 9.12 -35.09 1.23
CA ALA A 12 10.20 -35.24 0.25
C ALA A 12 10.80 -33.85 0.00
N ALA A 13 12.09 -33.61 -0.18
CA ALA A 13 13.31 -34.36 0.01
C ALA A 13 14.43 -33.30 0.03
N ARG A 14 15.55 -33.61 0.69
CA ARG A 14 16.74 -32.75 0.79
C ARG A 14 17.52 -32.70 -0.54
N HIS A 15 18.39 -31.67 -0.61
CA HIS A 15 19.64 -31.55 -1.39
C HIS A 15 19.59 -30.93 -2.80
N ALA A 16 20.27 -29.78 -2.95
CA ALA A 16 21.42 -29.60 -3.87
C ALA A 16 22.08 -28.22 -3.61
N ARG A 17 23.27 -28.20 -3.00
CA ARG A 17 24.59 -27.95 -3.62
C ARG A 17 24.91 -26.46 -3.88
N VAL A 18 25.77 -25.96 -2.99
CA VAL A 18 26.64 -24.79 -3.16
C VAL A 18 27.61 -25.07 -4.32
N GLY A 19 27.78 -24.11 -5.22
CA GLY A 19 28.88 -24.09 -6.20
C GLY A 19 29.51 -22.70 -6.24
N PRO A 20 30.84 -22.57 -6.04
CA PRO A 20 31.56 -21.34 -6.35
C PRO A 20 32.17 -21.40 -7.76
N ALA A 21 32.62 -20.22 -8.22
CA ALA A 21 33.48 -19.93 -9.38
C ALA A 21 32.81 -19.58 -10.71
N ALA A 22 33.00 -18.33 -11.14
CA ALA A 22 33.90 -18.00 -12.24
C ALA A 22 34.00 -16.48 -12.43
N ALA A 23 35.16 -15.92 -12.14
CA ALA A 23 35.58 -14.62 -12.65
C ALA A 23 35.79 -14.72 -14.17
N ARG A 24 35.32 -13.73 -14.94
CA ARG A 24 35.77 -13.50 -16.33
C ARG A 24 35.95 -12.00 -16.60
N PRO A 25 36.89 -11.67 -17.50
CA PRO A 25 37.61 -10.41 -17.46
C PRO A 25 37.02 -9.31 -18.36
N VAL A 26 37.55 -8.12 -18.11
CA VAL A 26 37.63 -6.90 -18.94
C VAL A 26 37.62 -7.17 -20.44
N GLY A 27 36.75 -6.45 -21.16
CA GLY A 27 36.74 -6.35 -22.62
C GLY A 27 36.24 -4.97 -23.05
N VAL A 28 37.18 -4.09 -23.37
CA VAL A 28 36.99 -2.76 -23.96
C VAL A 28 36.60 -2.92 -25.43
N ILE A 29 35.48 -2.33 -25.88
CA ILE A 29 35.31 -1.89 -27.27
C ILE A 29 34.68 -0.50 -27.29
N VAL A 30 35.44 0.39 -27.91
CA VAL A 30 35.20 1.81 -28.20
C VAL A 30 34.50 1.95 -29.56
N ALA A 31 33.74 3.05 -29.70
CA ALA A 31 33.43 3.80 -30.93
C ALA A 31 32.11 3.59 -31.71
N THR A 32 31.50 4.77 -31.96
CA THR A 32 30.66 5.20 -33.11
C THR A 32 29.22 4.64 -33.19
N VAL A 33 28.16 5.43 -33.37
CA VAL A 33 27.92 6.43 -34.43
C VAL A 33 26.91 7.50 -33.98
N VAL A 34 27.20 8.74 -34.35
CA VAL A 34 26.34 9.92 -34.32
C VAL A 34 25.17 9.73 -35.31
N ALA A 35 23.93 9.74 -34.81
CA ALA A 35 22.74 9.97 -35.64
C ALA A 35 21.80 10.93 -34.91
N ALA A 36 22.04 12.22 -35.17
CA ALA A 36 21.08 13.27 -34.96
C ALA A 36 19.85 12.98 -35.85
N ALA A 37 18.73 12.62 -35.24
CA ALA A 37 17.43 12.62 -35.88
C ALA A 37 16.49 13.48 -35.06
N MET A 38 16.34 14.72 -35.55
CA MET A 38 15.31 15.66 -35.18
C MET A 38 13.94 14.97 -35.27
N PHE A 39 13.29 14.74 -34.13
CA PHE A 39 11.85 14.50 -34.07
C PHE A 39 11.25 15.27 -32.89
N LEU A 40 10.42 16.25 -33.27
CA LEU A 40 9.23 16.73 -32.57
C LEU A 40 9.44 17.77 -31.46
N SER A 41 9.60 19.00 -31.93
CA SER A 41 8.76 20.11 -31.46
C SER A 41 7.28 19.71 -31.38
N ALA A 42 6.77 19.40 -30.18
CA ALA A 42 5.34 19.43 -29.85
C ALA A 42 5.12 19.39 -28.32
N CYS A 43 4.53 20.47 -27.79
CA CYS A 43 4.21 20.82 -26.40
C CYS A 43 5.38 21.44 -25.60
N GLY A 44 5.56 22.76 -25.50
CA GLY A 44 4.52 23.79 -25.64
C GLY A 44 3.54 23.68 -24.47
N GLY A 45 3.98 24.06 -23.28
CA GLY A 45 3.15 24.10 -22.08
C GLY A 45 3.90 23.72 -20.82
N ASP A 46 4.73 24.64 -20.32
CA ASP A 46 5.04 24.78 -18.88
C ASP A 46 3.75 25.11 -18.09
N GLY A 47 2.69 24.33 -18.29
CA GLY A 47 1.55 24.29 -17.41
C GLY A 47 1.95 23.39 -16.25
N GLY A 48 2.46 23.99 -15.17
CA GLY A 48 3.14 23.37 -14.02
C GLY A 48 2.33 22.36 -13.19
N GLY A 49 1.49 21.53 -13.80
CA GLY A 49 0.90 20.34 -13.20
C GLY A 49 1.83 19.14 -13.34
N SER A 50 1.99 18.38 -12.26
CA SER A 50 2.72 17.11 -12.32
C SER A 50 2.03 16.14 -13.27
N SER A 51 2.80 15.48 -14.15
CA SER A 51 2.29 14.40 -14.98
C SER A 51 1.64 13.29 -14.13
N ARG A 52 0.64 12.59 -14.66
CA ARG A 52 -0.04 11.48 -13.96
C ARG A 52 0.94 10.43 -13.45
N ALA A 53 1.89 10.01 -14.28
CA ALA A 53 2.94 9.06 -13.88
C ALA A 53 3.79 9.61 -12.72
N GLY A 54 4.18 10.88 -12.77
CA GLY A 54 4.95 11.53 -11.71
C GLY A 54 4.18 11.65 -10.39
N TYR A 55 2.86 11.92 -10.46
CA TYR A 55 1.99 11.93 -9.30
C TYR A 55 1.83 10.53 -8.69
N VAL A 56 1.50 9.52 -9.51
CA VAL A 56 1.34 8.12 -9.09
C VAL A 56 2.61 7.60 -8.41
N ASN A 57 3.79 7.86 -8.98
CA ASN A 57 5.05 7.43 -8.39
C ASN A 57 5.30 8.03 -7.00
N ARG A 58 5.03 9.33 -6.82
CA ARG A 58 5.16 10.02 -5.54
C ARG A 58 4.21 9.45 -4.50
N VAL A 59 2.93 9.32 -4.83
CA VAL A 59 1.93 8.76 -3.91
C VAL A 59 2.26 7.31 -3.53
N ASN A 60 2.67 6.49 -4.48
CA ASN A 60 3.10 5.11 -4.21
C ASN A 60 4.27 5.01 -3.24
N GLN A 61 5.25 5.92 -3.36
CA GLN A 61 6.36 5.99 -2.41
C GLN A 61 5.88 6.35 -1.00
N MET A 62 4.99 7.34 -0.86
CA MET A 62 4.41 7.73 0.42
C MET A 62 3.60 6.60 1.05
N CYS A 63 2.81 5.88 0.24
CA CYS A 63 2.05 4.72 0.69
C CYS A 63 2.93 3.59 1.20
N ARG A 64 4.05 3.27 0.51
CA ARG A 64 5.01 2.27 1.00
C ARG A 64 5.65 2.68 2.33
N GLN A 65 5.96 3.96 2.50
CA GLN A 65 6.48 4.49 3.76
C GLN A 65 5.44 4.35 4.89
N SER A 66 4.19 4.74 4.65
CA SER A 66 3.09 4.56 5.61
C SER A 66 2.88 3.08 5.95
N ALA A 67 2.86 2.19 4.95
CA ALA A 67 2.75 0.75 5.20
C ALA A 67 3.90 0.21 6.06
N ALA A 68 5.14 0.65 5.81
CA ALA A 68 6.28 0.27 6.66
C ALA A 68 6.12 0.75 8.10
N MET A 69 5.63 1.97 8.33
CA MET A 69 5.35 2.49 9.67
C MET A 69 4.22 1.70 10.35
N ARG A 70 3.10 1.41 9.65
CA ARG A 70 2.00 0.63 10.22
C ARG A 70 2.42 -0.79 10.60
N ARG A 71 3.35 -1.41 9.87
CA ARG A 71 3.88 -2.74 10.22
C ARG A 71 4.59 -2.76 11.57
N THR A 72 5.21 -1.66 11.99
CA THR A 72 5.85 -1.58 13.31
C THR A 72 4.84 -1.42 14.44
N LEU A 73 3.57 -1.14 14.12
CA LEU A 73 2.49 -0.99 15.09
C LEU A 73 1.71 -2.28 15.32
N VAL A 74 1.98 -3.35 14.56
CA VAL A 74 1.27 -4.62 14.70
C VAL A 74 1.57 -5.20 16.08
N PRO A 75 0.57 -5.28 16.98
CA PRO A 75 0.80 -5.77 18.32
C PRO A 75 1.13 -7.27 18.31
N SER A 76 1.85 -7.72 19.34
CA SER A 76 2.14 -9.15 19.52
C SER A 76 0.85 -9.96 19.73
N SER A 77 0.90 -11.27 19.50
CA SER A 77 -0.25 -12.15 19.77
C SER A 77 -0.67 -12.21 21.24
N SER A 78 0.18 -11.74 22.16
CA SER A 78 -0.08 -11.64 23.59
C SER A 78 -0.45 -10.22 24.04
N ALA A 79 -0.74 -9.31 23.11
CA ALA A 79 -1.08 -7.94 23.45
C ALA A 79 -2.39 -7.84 24.24
N THR A 80 -2.39 -6.93 25.20
CA THR A 80 -3.56 -6.52 25.95
C THR A 80 -4.55 -5.75 25.06
N PRO A 81 -5.84 -5.67 25.44
CA PRO A 81 -6.80 -4.83 24.73
C PRO A 81 -6.37 -3.36 24.62
N GLN A 82 -5.69 -2.83 25.63
CA GLN A 82 -5.22 -1.44 25.62
C GLN A 82 -4.10 -1.23 24.60
N GLU A 83 -3.13 -2.14 24.51
CA GLU A 83 -2.07 -2.07 23.49
C GLU A 83 -2.64 -2.14 22.07
N LEU A 84 -3.70 -2.94 21.85
CA LEU A 84 -4.41 -2.97 20.56
C LEU A 84 -5.10 -1.63 20.26
N VAL A 85 -5.77 -1.02 21.24
CA VAL A 85 -6.39 0.31 21.10
C VAL A 85 -5.35 1.37 20.75
N ASP A 86 -4.20 1.35 21.40
CA ASP A 86 -3.12 2.30 21.15
C ASP A 86 -2.51 2.09 19.76
N ALA A 87 -2.30 0.85 19.33
CA ALA A 87 -1.84 0.52 17.98
C ALA A 87 -2.82 1.03 16.90
N LEU A 88 -4.12 0.84 17.08
CA LEU A 88 -5.14 1.33 16.14
C LEU A 88 -5.14 2.85 16.03
N LYS A 89 -5.04 3.57 17.17
CA LYS A 89 -4.96 5.04 17.17
C LYS A 89 -3.69 5.55 16.49
N GLN A 90 -2.56 4.90 16.72
CA GLN A 90 -1.29 5.24 16.06
C GLN A 90 -1.35 4.96 14.56
N ALA A 91 -1.99 3.87 14.13
CA ALA A 91 -2.18 3.56 12.71
C ALA A 91 -3.01 4.64 12.00
N VAL A 92 -4.11 5.09 12.63
CA VAL A 92 -4.92 6.21 12.12
C VAL A 92 -4.10 7.49 12.02
N ALA A 93 -3.26 7.80 13.01
CA ALA A 93 -2.39 8.98 12.94
C ALA A 93 -1.41 8.92 11.75
N VAL A 94 -0.84 7.74 11.47
CA VAL A 94 0.01 7.51 10.28
C VAL A 94 -0.78 7.71 8.98
N ASP A 95 -2.02 7.23 8.92
CA ASP A 95 -2.87 7.37 7.73
C ASP A 95 -3.33 8.81 7.50
N GLN A 96 -3.63 9.56 8.55
CA GLN A 96 -3.93 11.00 8.48
C GLN A 96 -2.73 11.80 7.96
N GLN A 97 -1.51 11.50 8.42
CA GLN A 97 -0.30 12.13 7.88
C GLN A 97 -0.11 11.82 6.39
N LEU A 98 -0.38 10.58 5.97
CA LEU A 98 -0.36 10.21 4.54
C LEU A 98 -1.39 11.02 3.74
N GLN A 99 -2.64 11.11 4.22
CA GLN A 99 -3.71 11.86 3.57
C GLN A 99 -3.36 13.35 3.41
N GLN A 100 -2.78 13.97 4.46
CA GLN A 100 -2.30 15.35 4.40
C GLN A 100 -1.21 15.53 3.34
N ARG A 101 -0.23 14.62 3.28
CA ARG A 101 0.84 14.66 2.26
C ARG A 101 0.31 14.50 0.84
N ILE A 102 -0.67 13.62 0.62
CA ILE A 102 -1.34 13.44 -0.67
C ILE A 102 -2.12 14.70 -1.05
N THR A 103 -2.83 15.31 -0.09
CA THR A 103 -3.61 16.54 -0.31
C THR A 103 -2.72 17.73 -0.66
N GLY A 104 -1.50 17.76 -0.12
CA GLY A 104 -0.47 18.74 -0.48
C GLY A 104 0.10 18.57 -1.89
N LEU A 105 -0.19 17.46 -2.59
CA LEU A 105 0.14 17.29 -4.00
C LEU A 105 -0.99 17.82 -4.87
N SER A 106 -0.66 18.58 -5.91
CA SER A 106 -1.63 18.90 -6.95
C SER A 106 -1.85 17.67 -7.85
N PRO A 107 -3.06 17.06 -7.85
CA PRO A 107 -3.35 15.97 -8.76
C PRO A 107 -3.32 16.46 -10.22
N PRO A 108 -3.06 15.56 -11.19
CA PRO A 108 -3.17 15.89 -12.61
C PRO A 108 -4.55 16.49 -12.95
N PRO A 109 -4.64 17.40 -13.93
CA PRO A 109 -5.93 17.92 -14.40
C PRO A 109 -6.89 16.78 -14.76
N GLY A 110 -8.13 16.87 -14.29
CA GLY A 110 -9.16 15.84 -14.50
C GLY A 110 -9.19 14.72 -13.47
N ASP A 111 -8.10 14.47 -12.74
CA ASP A 111 -8.01 13.37 -11.76
C ASP A 111 -8.43 13.78 -10.33
N ALA A 112 -8.61 15.09 -10.08
CA ALA A 112 -8.95 15.61 -8.75
C ALA A 112 -10.20 14.96 -8.11
N PRO A 113 -11.31 14.68 -8.84
CA PRO A 113 -12.47 13.98 -8.26
C PRO A 113 -12.12 12.58 -7.77
N THR A 114 -11.34 11.82 -8.54
CA THR A 114 -10.91 10.46 -8.18
C THR A 114 -10.03 10.46 -6.94
N ILE A 115 -9.09 11.41 -6.84
CA ILE A 115 -8.23 11.55 -5.65
C ILE A 115 -9.04 11.96 -4.41
N ARG A 116 -10.00 12.89 -4.54
CA ARG A 116 -10.89 13.24 -3.43
C ARG A 116 -11.73 12.07 -2.95
N GLN A 117 -12.27 11.27 -3.87
CA GLN A 117 -13.01 10.06 -3.51
C GLN A 117 -12.13 9.06 -2.76
N LEU A 118 -10.89 8.86 -3.21
CA LEU A 118 -9.94 7.99 -2.52
C LEU A 118 -9.64 8.48 -1.10
N LEU A 119 -9.34 9.78 -0.93
CA LEU A 119 -9.09 10.37 0.39
C LEU A 119 -10.31 10.26 1.31
N SER A 120 -11.51 10.43 0.78
CA SER A 120 -12.75 10.26 1.57
C SER A 120 -12.96 8.83 2.03
N LEU A 121 -12.63 7.81 1.23
CA LEU A 121 -12.69 6.41 1.66
C LEU A 121 -11.67 6.10 2.75
N MET A 122 -10.46 6.66 2.64
CA MET A 122 -9.42 6.55 3.68
C MET A 122 -9.89 7.19 4.99
N GLU A 123 -10.44 8.40 4.94
CA GLU A 123 -10.98 9.10 6.12
C GLU A 123 -12.12 8.31 6.78
N GLN A 124 -13.05 7.76 5.98
CA GLN A 124 -14.12 6.90 6.51
C GLN A 124 -13.56 5.63 7.17
N SER A 125 -12.53 5.02 6.60
CA SER A 125 -11.83 3.87 7.19
C SER A 125 -11.20 4.23 8.53
N ASP A 126 -10.55 5.40 8.63
CA ASP A 126 -9.97 5.90 9.88
C ASP A 126 -11.04 6.11 10.96
N GLN A 127 -12.18 6.72 10.60
CA GLN A 127 -13.30 6.93 11.51
C GLN A 127 -13.85 5.60 12.05
N VAL A 128 -14.06 4.61 11.19
CA VAL A 128 -14.51 3.27 11.59
C VAL A 128 -13.46 2.57 12.45
N THR A 129 -12.17 2.77 12.18
CA THR A 129 -11.07 2.23 12.98
C THR A 129 -11.04 2.82 14.40
N LEU A 130 -11.28 4.12 14.53
CA LEU A 130 -11.41 4.77 15.85
C LEU A 130 -12.66 4.29 16.61
N GLN A 131 -13.78 4.06 15.92
CA GLN A 131 -14.96 3.44 16.53
C GLN A 131 -14.67 2.01 17.00
N LEU A 132 -13.87 1.25 16.24
CA LEU A 132 -13.45 -0.09 16.63
C LEU A 132 -12.57 -0.04 17.89
N ALA A 133 -11.65 0.93 17.98
CA ALA A 133 -10.84 1.13 19.16
C ALA A 133 -11.69 1.44 20.41
N ASP A 134 -12.70 2.32 20.31
CA ASP A 134 -13.64 2.57 21.42
C ASP A 134 -14.44 1.31 21.79
N ALA A 135 -14.90 0.55 20.80
CA ALA A 135 -15.63 -0.70 21.04
C ALA A 135 -14.77 -1.75 21.75
N ILE A 136 -13.49 -1.89 21.40
CA ILE A 136 -12.52 -2.76 22.10
C ILE A 136 -12.37 -2.30 23.55
N GLN A 137 -12.16 -1.00 23.77
CA GLN A 137 -11.99 -0.43 25.10
C GLN A 137 -13.20 -0.69 26.00
N ARG A 138 -14.41 -0.66 25.44
CA ARG A 138 -15.67 -0.93 26.14
C ARG A 138 -16.07 -2.41 26.16
N GLN A 139 -15.26 -3.30 25.59
CA GLN A 139 -15.59 -4.72 25.41
C GLN A 139 -16.94 -4.96 24.70
N ASN A 140 -17.33 -4.06 23.79
CA ASN A 140 -18.62 -4.10 23.11
C ASN A 140 -18.54 -5.00 21.86
N ILE A 141 -18.70 -6.31 22.07
CA ILE A 141 -18.60 -7.34 21.02
C ILE A 141 -19.58 -7.09 19.86
N SER A 142 -20.81 -6.66 20.16
CA SER A 142 -21.82 -6.40 19.13
C SER A 142 -21.38 -5.31 18.17
N THR A 143 -20.87 -4.19 18.71
CA THR A 143 -20.33 -3.10 17.90
C THR A 143 -19.09 -3.53 17.11
N MET A 144 -18.16 -4.27 17.73
CA MET A 144 -16.99 -4.80 17.01
C MET A 144 -17.40 -5.64 15.79
N ASN A 145 -18.34 -6.57 15.98
CA ASN A 145 -18.87 -7.42 14.91
C ASN A 145 -19.55 -6.61 13.79
N ALA A 146 -20.20 -5.50 14.12
CA ALA A 146 -20.82 -4.61 13.14
C ALA A 146 -19.80 -3.73 12.36
N LEU A 147 -18.63 -3.46 12.94
CA LEU A 147 -17.60 -2.62 12.33
C LEU A 147 -16.66 -3.40 11.40
N TYR A 148 -16.37 -4.67 11.67
CA TYR A 148 -15.46 -5.49 10.83
C TYR A 148 -15.90 -5.59 9.35
N PRO A 149 -17.18 -5.86 9.02
CA PRO A 149 -17.63 -5.88 7.63
C PRO A 149 -17.49 -4.50 6.96
N LYS A 150 -17.72 -3.41 7.70
CA LYS A 150 -17.56 -2.04 7.19
C LYS A 150 -16.11 -1.73 6.83
N LEU A 151 -15.16 -2.10 7.69
CA LEU A 151 -13.72 -1.96 7.40
C LEU A 151 -13.32 -2.78 6.18
N THR A 152 -13.85 -4.00 6.06
CA THR A 152 -13.58 -4.88 4.91
C THR A 152 -14.09 -4.25 3.61
N ASP A 153 -15.32 -3.74 3.62
CA ASP A 153 -15.94 -3.09 2.46
C ASP A 153 -15.18 -1.82 2.05
N LEU A 154 -14.89 -0.92 3.00
CA LEU A 154 -14.08 0.28 2.77
C LEU A 154 -12.69 -0.06 2.24
N GLY A 155 -12.05 -1.10 2.78
CA GLY A 155 -10.76 -1.61 2.31
C GLY A 155 -10.82 -2.09 0.85
N ASN A 156 -11.86 -2.84 0.49
CA ASN A 156 -12.08 -3.30 -0.88
C ASN A 156 -12.31 -2.14 -1.86
N GLN A 157 -13.18 -1.19 -1.50
CA GLN A 157 -13.46 0.01 -2.31
C GLN A 157 -12.19 0.85 -2.50
N THR A 158 -11.41 1.06 -1.43
CA THR A 158 -10.14 1.79 -1.47
C THR A 158 -9.14 1.06 -2.36
N GLN A 159 -8.99 -0.26 -2.22
CA GLN A 159 -8.08 -1.07 -3.02
C GLN A 159 -8.46 -1.05 -4.50
N GLU A 160 -9.74 -1.20 -4.84
CA GLU A 160 -10.22 -1.14 -6.21
C GLU A 160 -9.90 0.23 -6.86
N LEU A 161 -10.23 1.32 -6.17
CA LEU A 161 -9.98 2.68 -6.66
C LEU A 161 -8.48 2.97 -6.80
N ALA A 162 -7.67 2.59 -5.81
CA ALA A 162 -6.23 2.71 -5.84
C ALA A 162 -5.62 1.94 -7.01
N ASN A 163 -6.02 0.68 -7.22
CA ASN A 163 -5.52 -0.15 -8.32
C ASN A 163 -5.89 0.44 -9.68
N ARG A 164 -7.14 0.88 -9.88
CA ARG A 164 -7.56 1.56 -11.13
C ARG A 164 -6.76 2.83 -11.42
N TYR A 165 -6.33 3.55 -10.38
CA TYR A 165 -5.53 4.75 -10.52
C TYR A 165 -4.01 4.47 -10.67
N GLY A 166 -3.55 3.23 -10.44
CA GLY A 166 -2.13 2.85 -10.49
C GLY A 166 -1.39 3.00 -9.15
N LEU A 167 -2.12 3.15 -8.04
CA LEU A 167 -1.58 3.33 -6.69
C LEU A 167 -1.30 2.00 -5.98
N SER A 168 -0.58 1.09 -6.63
CA SER A 168 -0.27 -0.24 -6.09
C SER A 168 0.56 -0.24 -4.81
N GLY A 169 1.26 0.86 -4.51
CA GLY A 169 1.96 1.05 -3.24
C GLY A 169 1.01 1.20 -2.04
N CYS A 170 -0.22 1.65 -2.28
CA CYS A 170 -1.25 1.83 -1.24
C CYS A 170 -2.05 0.56 -0.94
N THR A 171 -1.92 -0.47 -1.79
CA THR A 171 -2.66 -1.73 -1.64
C THR A 171 -1.81 -2.87 -1.07
N GLN A 172 -0.56 -2.58 -0.69
CA GLN A 172 0.26 -3.55 0.03
C GLN A 172 -0.35 -3.87 1.40
N LYS A 173 -0.56 -5.16 1.65
CA LYS A 173 -0.97 -5.65 2.97
C LYS A 173 0.09 -5.28 4.01
N VAL A 174 -0.38 -4.72 5.13
CA VAL A 174 0.41 -4.47 6.34
C VAL A 174 0.54 -5.78 7.08
#